data_AF-A0A964Z2G9-F1
#
_entry.id   AF-A0A964Z2G9-F1
#
_cell.length_a   1.000
_cell.length_b   1.000
_cell.length_c   1.000
_cell.angle_alpha   90.00
_cell.angle_beta   90.00
_cell.angle_gamma   90.00
#
_symmetry.space_group_name_H-M   'P 1'
#
loop_
_entity.id
_entity.type
_entity.pdbx_description
1 polymer ?
#
loop_
_entity_poly.entity_id
_entity_poly.type
_entity_poly.pdbx_seq_one_letter_code
_entity_poly.pdbx_strand_id
1 'polypeptide(L)' 'MKNKKIFFPKLIISDFDGCLTDDRVWLNEHGEEFVAANRKDGLGIKRVKKLGIEVIIASTEVNKVVSARGKKLDLEV' A
#
# COMPACT_ATOMS: atom_id res chain seq x y z
N MET A 1 22.56 -24.71 14.30
CA MET A 1 21.31 -24.09 13.78
C MET A 1 21.45 -24.01 12.26
N LYS A 2 20.54 -24.62 11.48
CA LYS A 2 20.67 -24.65 10.01
C LYS A 2 20.50 -23.24 9.44
N ASN A 3 21.45 -22.78 8.62
CA ASN A 3 21.30 -21.56 7.81
C ASN A 3 20.09 -21.71 6.89
N LYS A 4 18.94 -21.14 7.27
CA LYS A 4 17.82 -20.97 6.34
C LYS A 4 18.23 -19.92 5.32
N LYS A 5 18.40 -20.33 4.05
CA LYS A 5 18.42 -19.37 2.94
C LYS A 5 17.09 -18.60 2.98
N ILE A 6 17.17 -17.30 3.24
CA ILE A 6 16.02 -16.40 3.15
C ILE A 6 15.91 -15.97 1.69
N PHE A 7 14.77 -16.26 1.08
CA PHE A 7 14.42 -15.79 -0.25
C PHE A 7 13.70 -14.46 -0.11
N PHE A 8 14.17 -13.43 -0.82
CA PHE A 8 13.44 -12.17 -0.95
C PHE A 8 12.65 -12.18 -2.27
N PRO A 9 11.36 -11.84 -2.24
CA PRO A 9 10.61 -11.68 -3.48
C PRO A 9 11.18 -10.51 -4.28
N LYS A 10 11.01 -10.56 -5.61
CA LYS A 10 11.38 -9.44 -6.48
C LYS A 10 10.30 -8.35 -6.53
N LEU A 11 9.05 -8.75 -6.28
CA LEU A 11 7.86 -7.91 -6.39
C LEU A 11 6.89 -8.23 -5.25
N ILE A 12 6.27 -7.20 -4.70
CA ILE A 12 5.12 -7.27 -3.80
C ILE A 12 3.97 -6.52 -4.46
N ILE A 13 2.82 -7.17 -4.58
CA ILE A 13 1.57 -6.53 -5.00
C ILE A 13 0.66 -6.51 -3.78
N SER A 14 0.10 -5.35 -3.47
CA SER A 14 -0.86 -5.19 -2.39
C SER A 14 -2.18 -4.68 -2.95
N ASP A 15 -3.28 -5.16 -2.41
CA ASP A 15 -4.55 -4.43 -2.50
C ASP A 15 -4.44 -3.12 -1.69
N PHE A 16 -5.41 -2.23 -1.84
CA PHE A 16 -5.51 -0.99 -1.10
C PHE A 16 -6.50 -1.07 0.05
N ASP A 17 -7.79 -1.22 -0.25
CA ASP A 17 -8.83 -1.23 0.77
C ASP A 17 -8.82 -2.55 1.54
N GLY A 18 -8.85 -2.46 2.88
CA GLY A 18 -8.68 -3.61 3.76
C GLY A 18 -7.27 -4.20 3.84
N CYS A 19 -6.31 -3.69 3.05
CA CYS A 19 -4.89 -4.07 3.13
C CYS A 19 -3.99 -2.92 3.63
N LEU A 20 -3.97 -1.80 2.90
CA LEU A 20 -3.23 -0.59 3.27
C LEU A 20 -4.09 0.42 4.04
N THR A 21 -5.39 0.15 4.12
CA THR A 21 -6.37 0.83 4.96
C THR A 21 -6.99 -0.15 5.97
N ASP A 22 -7.79 0.36 6.89
CA ASP A 22 -8.52 -0.45 7.88
C ASP A 22 -9.92 -0.89 7.40
N ASP A 23 -10.13 -0.91 6.08
CA ASP A 23 -11.38 -1.28 5.39
C ASP A 23 -12.58 -0.37 5.72
N ARG A 24 -12.33 0.77 6.37
CA ARG A 24 -13.35 1.76 6.71
C ARG A 24 -13.38 2.87 5.68
N VAL A 25 -14.59 3.23 5.28
CA VAL A 25 -14.90 4.42 4.51
C VAL A 25 -15.67 5.40 5.40
N TRP A 26 -15.17 6.63 5.51
CA TRP A 26 -15.89 7.74 6.12
C TRP A 26 -16.56 8.54 5.00
N LEU A 27 -17.86 8.76 5.11
CA LEU A 27 -18.66 9.52 4.15
C LEU A 27 -19.18 10.80 4.81
N ASN A 28 -19.05 11.94 4.14
CA ASN A 28 -19.68 13.19 4.59
C ASN A 28 -21.06 13.40 3.95
N GLU A 29 -21.77 14.45 4.38
CA GLU A 29 -23.12 14.78 3.88
C GLU A 29 -23.16 15.14 2.38
N HIS A 30 -22.01 15.42 1.76
CA HIS A 30 -21.88 15.72 0.33
C HIS A 30 -21.54 14.49 -0.52
N GLY A 31 -21.41 13.31 0.10
CA GLY A 31 -21.05 12.08 -0.60
C GLY A 31 -19.56 11.92 -0.88
N GLU A 32 -18.69 12.70 -0.22
CA GLU A 32 -17.23 12.55 -0.35
C GLU A 32 -16.71 11.46 0.59
N GLU A 33 -15.91 10.56 0.04
CA GLU A 33 -15.32 9.44 0.75
C GLU A 33 -13.88 9.74 1.21
N PHE A 34 -13.59 9.32 2.44
CA PHE A 34 -12.27 9.34 3.03
C PHE A 34 -11.92 7.94 3.53
N VAL A 35 -10.64 7.61 3.49
CA VAL A 35 -10.08 6.38 4.10
C VAL A 35 -8.81 6.72 4.89
N ALA A 36 -8.40 5.83 5.79
CA ALA A 36 -7.25 6.03 6.66
C ALA A 36 -6.15 5.01 6.31
N ALA A 37 -4.97 5.51 5.96
CA ALA A 37 -3.78 4.68 5.72
C ALA A 37 -2.77 4.79 6.87
N ASN A 38 -1.98 3.74 7.09
CA ASN A 38 -1.00 3.71 8.18
C ASN A 38 0.35 4.36 7.79
N ARG A 39 0.93 5.14 8.69
CA ARG A 39 2.29 5.71 8.50
C ARG A 39 3.40 4.67 8.64
N LYS A 40 3.23 3.66 9.50
CA LYS A 40 4.20 2.57 9.70
C LYS A 40 4.34 1.75 8.42
N ASP A 41 3.24 1.50 7.72
CA ASP A 41 3.25 0.76 6.45
C ASP A 41 4.02 1.54 5.38
N GLY A 42 3.84 2.85 5.30
CA GLY A 42 4.65 3.70 4.42
C GLY A 42 6.16 3.62 4.70
N LEU A 43 6.56 3.54 5.98
CA LEU A 43 7.96 3.31 6.35
C LEU A 43 8.43 1.90 5.97
N GLY A 44 7.58 0.89 6.17
CA GLY A 44 7.83 -0.50 5.79
C GLY A 44 8.08 -0.64 4.28
N ILE A 45 7.17 -0.10 3.47
CA ILE A 45 7.27 -0.04 2.01
C ILE A 45 8.57 0.64 1.58
N LYS A 46 8.93 1.78 2.19
CA LYS A 46 10.20 2.46 1.90
C LYS A 46 11.42 1.60 2.21
N ARG A 47 11.38 0.79 3.28
CA ARG A 47 12.46 -0.15 3.62
C ARG A 47 12.53 -1.31 2.64
N VAL A 48 11.39 -1.87 2.26
CA VAL A 48 11.29 -2.94 1.24
C VAL A 48 11.85 -2.46 -0.10
N LYS A 49 11.46 -1.28 -0.57
CA LYS A 49 12.02 -0.68 -1.80
C LYS A 49 13.54 -0.50 -1.74
N LYS A 50 14.11 -0.13 -0.58
CA LYS A 50 15.56 -0.04 -0.39
C LYS A 50 16.29 -1.38 -0.49
N LEU A 51 15.59 -2.50 -0.35
CA LEU A 51 16.14 -3.84 -0.57
C LEU A 51 16.07 -4.27 -2.06
N GLY A 52 15.65 -3.38 -2.96
CA GLY A 52 15.50 -3.68 -4.39
C GLY A 52 14.24 -4.48 -4.72
N ILE A 53 13.27 -4.52 -3.80
CA ILE A 53 11.99 -5.19 -3.99
C ILE A 53 10.99 -4.16 -4.52
N GLU A 54 10.41 -4.44 -5.68
CA GLU A 54 9.37 -3.62 -6.27
C GLU A 54 8.06 -3.74 -5.49
N VAL A 55 7.31 -2.66 -5.39
CA VAL A 55 6.01 -2.63 -4.69
C VAL A 55 5.00 -1.92 -5.56
N ILE A 56 3.86 -2.56 -5.80
CA ILE A 56 2.75 -2.07 -6.62
C ILE A 56 1.46 -2.17 -5.80
N ILE A 57 0.55 -1.21 -5.96
CA ILE A 57 -0.82 -1.31 -5.48
C ILE A 57 -1.68 -1.82 -6.65
N ALA A 58 -2.57 -2.77 -6.42
CA ALA A 58 -3.57 -3.19 -7.40
C ALA A 58 -4.95 -3.07 -6.76
N SER A 59 -5.80 -2.19 -7.29
CA SER A 59 -7.16 -2.00 -6.79
C SER A 59 -8.15 -1.97 -7.95
N THR A 60 -9.37 -2.47 -7.72
CA THR A 60 -10.49 -2.33 -8.67
C THR A 60 -11.15 -0.96 -8.59
N GLU A 61 -10.96 -0.26 -7.47
CA GLU A 61 -11.54 1.06 -7.26
C GLU A 61 -10.72 2.14 -7.95
N VAL A 62 -11.38 2.94 -8.80
CA VAL A 62 -10.78 4.11 -9.45
C VAL A 62 -10.89 5.33 -8.51
N ASN A 63 -10.67 5.13 -7.20
CA ASN A 63 -10.76 6.20 -6.22
C ASN A 63 -9.46 7.03 -6.24
N LYS A 64 -9.60 8.36 -6.31
CA LYS A 64 -8.49 9.32 -6.26
C LYS A 64 -7.60 9.15 -5.03
N VAL A 65 -8.12 8.59 -3.93
CA VAL A 65 -7.35 8.35 -2.70
C VAL A 65 -6.25 7.31 -2.92
N VAL A 66 -6.51 6.24 -3.68
CA VAL A 66 -5.52 5.20 -3.98
C VAL A 66 -4.35 5.80 -4.75
N SER A 67 -4.63 6.51 -5.85
CA SER A 67 -3.60 7.15 -6.68
C SER A 67 -2.82 8.22 -5.92
N ALA A 68 -3.50 9.02 -5.08
CA ALA A 68 -2.83 10.02 -4.24
C ALA A 68 -1.87 9.37 -3.23
N ARG A 69 -2.28 8.24 -2.64
CA ARG A 69 -1.44 7.50 -1.71
C ARG A 69 -0.28 6.79 -2.40
N GLY A 70 -0.52 6.15 -3.55
CA GLY A 70 0.50 5.55 -4.40
C GLY A 70 1.57 6.58 -4.79
N LYS A 71 1.16 7.74 -5.31
CA LYS A 71 2.07 8.86 -5.62
C LYS A 71 2.89 9.31 -4.41
N LYS A 72 2.29 9.37 -3.21
CA LYS A 72 3.01 9.75 -1.98
C LYS A 72 4.09 8.73 -1.59
N LEU A 73 3.84 7.46 -1.86
CA LEU A 73 4.75 6.35 -1.57
C LEU A 73 5.68 6.00 -2.74
N ASP A 74 5.53 6.70 -3.88
CA ASP A 74 6.23 6.45 -5.13
C ASP A 74 5.98 5.02 -5.64
N LEU A 75 4.69 4.63 -5.70
CA LEU A 75 4.23 3.31 -6.16
C LEU A 75 3.37 3.46 -7.41
N GLU A 76 3.47 2.46 -8.29
CA GLU A 76 2.48 2.22 -9.33
C GLU A 76 1.18 1.72 -8.68
N VAL A 77 0.04 2.12 -9.27
CA VAL A 77 -1.33 1.80 -8.84
C VAL A 77 -2.12 1.37 -10.07
#